data_AF-A0A9J7N9R8-F1
#
_entry.id   AF-A0A9J7N9R8-F1
#
_cell.length_a   1.000
_cell.length_b   1.000
_cell.length_c   1.000
_cell.angle_alpha   90.00
_cell.angle_beta   90.00
_cell.angle_gamma   90.00
#
_symmetry.space_group_name_H-M   'P 1'
#
loop_
_entity.id
_entity.type
_entity.pdbx_description
1 polymer ?
#
loop_
_entity_poly.entity_id
_entity_poly.type
_entity_poly.pdbx_seq_one_letter_code
_entity_poly.pdbx_strand_id
1 'polypeptide(L)'
;MTSADEIVSAMLDHMTNPDNSTHLKIPQGSKVALMVNNLGGTSCLELGIVGRAAIQYLESRGVAVQRVYTGSFMTSLEMAGVSLTVLHLDDTLMACLDADTSAPAWPRHSGLDRTSDVYIPAPQHIQAEEGGTTSGQTIQTDQAQLLEKVVQRVCDRLIDSEEQLNSLDRASGDGDCGSTMARGAKEILASLSLLPFSCPHALLLNLAAIVEKDMGGSSGALYSLFLTAAARPLQSDTQPAAWCAALHAGIQAITRYGGAEPGDRTMLDPLSAAHSTLSAALLSDRTALQALEEAVKAAEKSAQATASMPARAGRASYVSADQLTQPDPGATAIAIIIRATHDALKGN
;
A
#
# COMPACT_ATOMS: atom_id res chain seq x y z
N MET A 1 32.91 3.74 1.57
CA MET A 1 32.07 3.62 2.78
C MET A 1 32.17 2.17 3.20
N THR A 2 32.62 1.90 4.43
CA THR A 2 32.84 0.52 4.92
C THR A 2 31.50 -0.11 5.29
N SER A 3 31.28 -1.36 4.89
CA SER A 3 30.07 -2.10 5.23
C SER A 3 30.05 -2.50 6.71
N ALA A 4 28.85 -2.78 7.25
CA ALA A 4 28.72 -3.33 8.61
C ALA A 4 29.50 -4.66 8.76
N ASP A 5 29.53 -5.49 7.71
CA ASP A 5 30.18 -6.80 7.71
C ASP A 5 31.71 -6.63 7.81
N GLU A 6 32.29 -5.67 7.08
CA GLU A 6 33.71 -5.32 7.17
C GLU A 6 34.06 -4.72 8.55
N ILE A 7 33.21 -3.84 9.10
CA ILE A 7 33.42 -3.25 10.43
C ILE A 7 33.43 -4.34 11.51
N VAL A 8 32.44 -5.23 11.49
CA VAL A 8 32.31 -6.34 12.44
C VAL A 8 33.48 -7.31 12.32
N SER A 9 33.87 -7.65 11.08
CA SER A 9 35.04 -8.50 10.83
C SER A 9 36.29 -7.87 11.44
N ALA A 10 36.54 -6.58 11.19
CA ALA A 10 37.68 -5.87 11.75
C ALA A 10 37.66 -5.83 13.30
N MET A 11 36.50 -5.63 13.93
CA MET A 11 36.37 -5.65 15.39
C MET A 11 36.67 -7.04 15.97
N LEU A 12 36.13 -8.10 15.38
CA LEU A 12 36.31 -9.47 15.85
C LEU A 12 37.70 -10.03 15.52
N ASP A 13 38.27 -9.69 14.36
CA ASP A 13 39.66 -9.97 14.01
C ASP A 13 40.60 -9.32 15.02
N HIS A 14 40.39 -8.04 15.34
CA HIS A 14 41.19 -7.36 16.35
C HIS A 14 41.04 -8.02 17.72
N MET A 15 39.82 -8.35 18.16
CA MET A 15 39.58 -9.00 19.45
C MET A 15 40.24 -10.39 19.55
N THR A 16 40.37 -11.11 18.44
CA THR A 16 40.87 -12.49 18.40
C THR A 16 42.31 -12.62 17.89
N ASN A 17 42.97 -11.51 17.52
CA ASN A 17 44.33 -11.52 16.97
C ASN A 17 45.36 -11.97 18.03
N PRO A 18 46.08 -13.08 17.83
CA PRO A 18 47.09 -13.58 18.77
C PRO A 18 48.20 -12.57 19.13
N ASP A 19 48.48 -11.60 18.25
CA ASP A 19 49.49 -10.57 18.46
C ASP A 19 49.06 -9.52 19.52
N ASN A 20 47.75 -9.45 19.82
CA ASN A 20 47.23 -8.58 20.87
C ASN A 20 47.41 -9.23 22.24
N SER A 21 47.97 -8.50 23.20
CA SER A 21 48.25 -9.03 24.56
C SER A 21 47.01 -9.47 25.34
N THR A 22 45.83 -8.94 24.97
CA THR A 22 44.53 -9.24 25.61
C THR A 22 43.59 -10.01 24.69
N HIS A 23 44.11 -10.74 23.70
CA HIS A 23 43.26 -11.43 22.73
C HIS A 23 42.40 -12.52 23.35
N LEU A 24 41.18 -12.63 22.84
CA LEU A 24 40.27 -13.71 23.17
C LEU A 24 40.53 -14.92 22.26
N LYS A 25 40.96 -16.04 22.84
CA LYS A 25 41.12 -17.29 22.09
C LYS A 25 39.76 -17.94 21.87
N ILE A 26 39.28 -18.00 20.63
CA ILE A 26 38.00 -18.62 20.28
C ILE A 26 38.27 -19.76 19.28
N PRO A 27 38.70 -20.96 19.74
CA PRO A 27 38.89 -22.10 18.86
C PRO A 27 37.56 -22.57 18.27
N GLN A 28 37.63 -23.30 17.15
CA GLN A 28 36.47 -23.98 16.57
C GLN A 28 35.79 -24.88 17.62
N GLY A 29 34.46 -24.84 17.68
CA GLY A 29 33.66 -25.56 18.68
C GLY A 29 33.43 -24.80 19.98
N SER A 30 34.02 -23.60 20.15
CA SER A 30 33.72 -22.74 21.30
C SER A 30 32.24 -22.36 21.35
N LYS A 31 31.67 -22.32 22.56
CA LYS A 31 30.33 -21.78 22.81
C LYS A 31 30.47 -20.36 23.34
N VAL A 32 29.74 -19.40 22.77
CA VAL A 32 29.83 -18.00 23.19
C VAL A 32 28.47 -17.34 23.38
N ALA A 33 28.42 -16.36 24.27
CA ALA A 33 27.39 -15.33 24.30
C ALA A 33 27.93 -14.10 23.58
N LEU A 34 27.11 -13.53 22.70
CA LEU A 34 27.39 -12.31 21.97
C LEU A 34 26.49 -11.19 22.52
N MET A 35 27.07 -10.06 22.91
CA MET A 35 26.33 -8.84 23.19
C MET A 35 26.70 -7.76 22.17
N VAL A 36 25.69 -7.27 21.48
CA VAL A 36 25.72 -6.16 20.53
C VAL A 36 25.11 -4.95 21.24
N ASN A 37 25.98 -4.14 21.82
CA ASN A 37 25.59 -3.01 22.64
C ASN A 37 25.55 -1.72 21.81
N ASN A 38 24.43 -1.00 21.92
CA ASN A 38 24.21 0.32 21.34
C ASN A 38 24.83 1.39 22.24
N LEU A 39 25.66 2.26 21.67
CA LEU A 39 26.25 3.38 22.40
C LEU A 39 25.31 4.59 22.52
N GLY A 40 24.11 4.52 21.93
CA GLY A 40 22.99 5.41 22.22
C GLY A 40 22.29 5.95 20.97
N GLY A 41 23.07 6.32 19.94
CA GLY A 41 22.57 6.96 18.72
C GLY A 41 22.36 6.04 17.53
N THR A 42 22.64 4.73 17.64
CA THR A 42 22.46 3.77 16.54
C THR A 42 21.02 3.28 16.48
N SER A 43 20.39 3.19 15.31
CA SER A 43 19.01 2.70 15.20
C SER A 43 18.91 1.21 15.52
N CYS A 44 17.72 0.74 15.94
CA CYS A 44 17.49 -0.68 16.20
C CYS A 44 17.68 -1.55 14.93
N LEU A 45 17.42 -0.99 13.75
CA LEU A 45 17.63 -1.67 12.47
C LEU A 45 19.12 -1.88 12.19
N GLU A 46 19.92 -0.84 12.33
CA GLU A 46 21.38 -0.91 12.15
C GLU A 46 22.02 -1.85 13.17
N LEU A 47 21.57 -1.80 14.42
CA LEU A 47 22.03 -2.70 15.48
C LEU A 47 21.70 -4.18 15.16
N GLY A 48 20.54 -4.44 14.54
CA GLY A 48 20.17 -5.75 14.03
C GLY A 48 21.07 -6.23 12.89
N ILE A 49 21.45 -5.33 11.96
CA ILE A 49 22.39 -5.64 10.86
C ILE A 49 23.76 -6.02 11.43
N VAL A 50 24.27 -5.26 12.40
CA VAL A 50 25.54 -5.55 13.11
C VAL A 50 25.45 -6.90 13.83
N GLY A 51 24.33 -7.18 14.51
CA GLY A 51 24.12 -8.46 15.18
C GLY A 51 24.11 -9.65 14.23
N ARG A 52 23.41 -9.55 13.09
CA ARG A 52 23.46 -10.57 12.03
C ARG A 52 24.90 -10.81 11.56
N ALA A 53 25.64 -9.74 11.26
CA ALA A 53 27.01 -9.83 10.77
C ALA A 53 27.93 -10.52 11.77
N ALA A 54 27.80 -10.19 13.07
CA ALA A 54 28.63 -10.76 14.13
C ALA A 54 28.33 -12.26 14.37
N ILE A 55 27.05 -12.65 14.32
CA ILE A 55 26.65 -14.06 14.39
C ILE A 55 27.24 -14.84 13.22
N GLN A 56 27.00 -14.39 11.98
CA GLN A 56 27.49 -15.08 10.78
C GLN A 56 29.01 -15.19 10.74
N TYR A 57 29.72 -14.12 11.14
CA TYR A 57 31.18 -14.15 11.22
C TYR A 57 31.65 -15.22 12.24
N LEU A 58 31.10 -15.25 13.45
CA LEU A 58 31.47 -16.23 14.48
C LEU A 58 31.14 -17.66 14.04
N GLU A 59 29.94 -17.89 13.51
CA GLU A 59 29.50 -19.21 13.04
C GLU A 59 30.32 -19.71 11.84
N SER A 60 30.75 -18.82 10.94
CA SER A 60 31.64 -19.18 9.82
C SER A 60 33.01 -19.70 10.29
N ARG A 61 33.44 -19.33 11.50
CA ARG A 61 34.66 -19.83 12.16
C ARG A 61 34.39 -21.08 13.01
N GLY A 62 33.19 -21.65 12.90
CA GLY A 62 32.73 -22.82 13.65
C GLY A 62 32.53 -22.56 15.14
N VAL A 63 32.23 -21.32 15.52
CA VAL A 63 31.88 -20.93 16.90
C VAL A 63 30.37 -21.01 17.06
N ALA A 64 29.91 -21.64 18.14
CA ALA A 64 28.50 -21.78 18.45
C ALA A 64 28.01 -20.56 19.26
N VAL A 65 27.23 -19.67 18.64
CA VAL A 65 26.66 -18.49 19.31
C VAL A 65 25.37 -18.90 20.03
N GLN A 66 25.46 -19.20 21.33
CA GLN A 66 24.35 -19.76 22.10
C GLN A 66 23.38 -18.70 22.62
N ARG A 67 23.88 -17.49 22.92
CA ARG A 67 23.08 -16.36 23.41
C ARG A 67 23.45 -15.10 22.63
N VAL A 68 22.44 -14.31 22.28
CA VAL A 68 22.63 -13.02 21.59
C VAL A 68 21.82 -11.96 22.30
N TYR A 69 22.49 -10.91 22.75
CA TYR A 69 21.89 -9.77 23.41
C TYR A 69 22.08 -8.54 22.54
N THR A 70 21.00 -7.94 22.07
CA THR A 70 21.05 -6.76 21.20
C THR A 70 20.23 -5.65 21.84
N GLY A 71 20.86 -4.52 22.17
CA GLY A 71 20.19 -3.42 22.85
C GLY A 71 21.13 -2.38 23.42
N SER A 72 20.56 -1.42 24.16
CA SER A 72 21.30 -0.36 24.86
C SER A 72 21.56 -0.79 26.31
N PHE A 73 22.74 -1.34 26.58
CA PHE A 73 23.14 -1.82 27.90
C PHE A 73 24.06 -0.83 28.60
N MET A 74 25.05 -0.30 27.87
CA MET A 74 26.01 0.69 28.35
C MET A 74 26.21 1.76 27.27
N THR A 75 25.54 2.90 27.44
CA THR A 75 25.53 3.97 26.44
C THR A 75 26.61 5.03 26.71
N SER A 76 26.92 5.80 25.67
CA SER A 76 27.69 7.05 25.73
C SER A 76 26.82 8.19 25.19
N LEU A 77 25.81 8.56 26.00
CA LEU A 77 24.78 9.55 25.62
C LEU A 77 24.12 9.19 24.28
N GLU A 78 24.14 10.08 23.29
CA GLU A 78 23.63 9.89 21.93
C GLU A 78 24.70 9.45 20.91
N MET A 79 25.81 8.85 21.34
CA MET A 79 26.86 8.41 20.43
C MET A 79 26.33 7.39 19.42
N ALA A 80 26.41 7.73 18.13
CA ALA A 80 26.15 6.82 17.02
C ALA A 80 27.32 5.82 16.89
N GLY A 81 27.23 4.73 17.63
CA GLY A 81 28.22 3.67 17.64
C GLY A 81 27.71 2.37 18.23
N VAL A 82 28.51 1.32 18.08
CA VAL A 82 28.24 -0.02 18.57
C VAL A 82 29.46 -0.57 19.28
N SER A 83 29.24 -1.49 20.22
CA SER A 83 30.29 -2.29 20.83
C SER A 83 29.89 -3.76 20.80
N LEU A 84 30.88 -4.63 20.58
CA LEU A 84 30.70 -6.07 20.58
C LEU A 84 31.42 -6.65 21.80
N THR A 85 30.70 -7.46 22.56
CA THR A 85 31.25 -8.23 23.68
C THR A 85 31.01 -9.71 23.39
N VAL A 86 32.09 -10.49 23.45
CA VAL A 86 32.04 -11.95 23.29
C VAL A 86 32.48 -12.59 24.60
N LEU A 87 31.65 -13.47 25.14
CA LEU A 87 31.89 -14.19 26.38
C LEU A 87 31.91 -15.70 26.11
N HIS A 88 32.97 -16.39 26.53
CA HIS A 88 33.00 -17.86 26.52
C HIS A 88 31.95 -18.42 27.47
N LEU A 89 31.28 -19.47 27.02
CA LEU A 89 30.25 -20.14 27.79
C LEU A 89 30.69 -21.55 28.16
N ASP A 90 30.63 -21.82 29.45
CA ASP A 90 30.43 -23.14 30.01
C ASP A 90 28.99 -23.27 30.51
N ASP A 91 28.61 -24.46 30.99
CA ASP A 91 27.26 -24.73 31.48
C ASP A 91 26.90 -23.86 32.70
N THR A 92 27.89 -23.43 33.49
CA THR A 92 27.68 -22.59 34.68
C THR A 92 27.34 -21.16 34.27
N LEU A 93 28.15 -20.55 33.39
CA LEU A 93 27.93 -19.19 32.88
C LEU A 93 26.63 -19.11 32.08
N MET A 94 26.31 -20.14 31.30
CA MET A 94 25.03 -20.22 30.59
C MET A 94 23.85 -20.19 31.57
N ALA A 95 23.89 -21.03 32.62
CA ALA A 95 22.87 -21.03 33.66
C ALA A 95 22.78 -19.69 34.41
N CYS A 96 23.90 -19.01 34.66
CA CYS A 96 23.91 -17.68 35.28
C CYS A 96 23.28 -16.61 34.39
N LEU A 97 23.52 -16.64 33.09
CA LEU A 97 22.93 -15.69 32.14
C LEU A 97 21.42 -15.87 31.95
N ASP A 98 20.96 -17.12 32.04
CA ASP A 98 19.54 -17.50 31.91
C ASP A 98 18.75 -17.39 33.21
N ALA A 99 19.42 -17.17 34.36
CA ALA A 99 18.77 -17.05 35.66
C ALA A 99 17.85 -15.82 35.73
N ASP A 100 16.69 -15.99 36.37
CA ASP A 100 15.77 -14.90 36.63
C ASP A 100 16.43 -13.77 37.42
N THR A 101 16.18 -12.54 36.99
CA THR A 101 16.71 -11.35 37.64
C THR A 101 15.68 -10.23 37.70
N SER A 102 15.77 -9.42 38.74
CA SER A 102 14.99 -8.18 38.90
C SER A 102 15.69 -6.97 38.27
N ALA A 103 16.86 -7.15 37.65
CA ALA A 103 17.59 -6.08 36.97
C ALA A 103 16.73 -5.49 35.82
N PRO A 104 16.42 -4.18 35.85
CA PRO A 104 15.38 -3.60 34.98
C PRO A 104 15.73 -3.58 33.50
N ALA A 105 17.02 -3.58 33.16
CA ALA A 105 17.53 -3.51 31.79
C ALA A 105 18.16 -4.83 31.31
N TRP A 106 18.09 -5.90 32.10
CA TRP A 106 18.60 -7.20 31.66
C TRP A 106 17.61 -7.84 30.67
N PRO A 107 18.06 -8.22 29.47
CA PRO A 107 17.19 -8.79 28.46
C PRO A 107 16.74 -10.19 28.90
N ARG A 108 15.43 -10.42 28.99
CA ARG A 108 14.88 -11.75 29.25
C ARG A 108 15.05 -12.60 27.99
N HIS A 109 15.93 -13.59 28.02
CA HIS A 109 16.11 -14.54 26.92
C HIS A 109 15.15 -15.72 27.09
N SER A 110 14.63 -16.28 25.99
CA SER A 110 13.68 -17.40 25.99
C SER A 110 14.34 -18.78 26.18
N GLY A 111 15.63 -18.84 26.56
CA GLY A 111 16.37 -20.10 26.74
C GLY A 111 16.56 -20.92 25.45
N LEU A 112 16.18 -20.38 24.29
CA LEU A 112 16.30 -21.07 23.01
C LEU A 112 17.72 -20.93 22.46
N ASP A 113 18.34 -22.06 22.13
CA ASP A 113 19.61 -22.12 21.41
C ASP A 113 19.37 -21.75 19.93
N ARG A 114 20.17 -20.82 19.40
CA ARG A 114 20.06 -20.38 18.00
C ARG A 114 20.85 -21.24 17.01
N THR A 115 21.56 -22.26 17.49
CA THR A 115 22.43 -23.11 16.66
C THR A 115 21.63 -24.10 15.82
N SER A 116 20.79 -23.56 14.94
CA SER A 116 20.37 -24.18 13.70
C SER A 116 19.81 -23.04 12.85
N ASP A 117 20.28 -22.94 11.61
CA ASP A 117 19.63 -22.13 10.59
C ASP A 117 18.15 -22.53 10.55
N VAL A 118 17.30 -21.80 11.27
CA VAL A 118 15.86 -21.94 11.13
C VAL A 118 15.53 -21.26 9.81
N TYR A 119 15.65 -22.01 8.73
CA TYR A 119 15.06 -21.62 7.45
C TYR A 119 13.56 -21.48 7.68
N ILE A 120 13.10 -20.23 7.80
CA ILE A 120 11.68 -19.90 7.74
C ILE A 120 11.37 -19.86 6.25
N PRO A 121 10.70 -20.88 5.67
CA PRO A 121 10.28 -20.78 4.28
C PRO A 121 9.45 -19.51 4.13
N ALA A 122 9.67 -18.77 3.05
CA ALA A 122 8.76 -17.70 2.68
C ALA A 122 7.32 -18.27 2.71
N PRO A 123 6.34 -17.51 3.23
CA PRO A 123 4.94 -17.93 3.14
C PRO A 123 4.68 -18.36 1.71
N GLN A 124 4.16 -19.58 1.53
CA GLN A 124 3.80 -20.03 0.19
C GLN A 124 2.88 -18.96 -0.38
N HIS A 125 3.27 -18.40 -1.53
CA HIS A 125 2.43 -17.44 -2.24
C HIS A 125 1.11 -18.16 -2.45
N ILE A 126 0.06 -17.73 -1.74
CA ILE A 126 -1.29 -18.14 -2.09
C ILE A 126 -1.43 -17.60 -3.50
N GLN A 127 -1.41 -18.49 -4.49
CA GLN A 127 -1.78 -18.13 -5.84
C GLN A 127 -3.20 -17.58 -5.69
N ALA A 128 -3.35 -16.25 -5.83
CA ALA A 128 -4.66 -15.71 -6.14
C ALA A 128 -5.14 -16.53 -7.33
N GLU A 129 -6.32 -17.15 -7.22
CA GLU A 129 -6.86 -17.98 -8.29
C GLU A 129 -6.72 -17.21 -9.61
N GLU A 130 -5.81 -17.67 -10.47
CA GLU A 130 -5.65 -17.15 -11.83
C GLU A 130 -6.90 -17.58 -12.59
N GLY A 131 -7.92 -16.74 -12.48
CA GLY A 131 -9.26 -17.08 -12.92
C GLY A 131 -10.23 -16.22 -12.17
N GLY A 132 -10.30 -14.93 -12.54
CA GLY A 132 -11.45 -14.10 -12.18
C GLY A 132 -12.70 -14.90 -12.49
N THR A 133 -13.37 -15.36 -11.43
CA THR A 133 -14.55 -16.19 -11.56
C THR A 133 -15.54 -15.42 -12.42
N THR A 134 -15.85 -15.92 -13.61
CA THR A 134 -16.95 -15.41 -14.46
C THR A 134 -18.32 -15.71 -13.83
N SER A 135 -18.37 -15.84 -12.51
CA SER A 135 -19.53 -16.20 -11.73
C SER A 135 -20.27 -14.93 -11.35
N GLY A 136 -21.24 -14.55 -12.18
CA GLY A 136 -22.17 -13.48 -11.90
C GLY A 136 -23.25 -13.40 -12.95
N GLN A 137 -24.28 -12.59 -12.69
CA GLN A 137 -25.38 -12.33 -13.61
C GLN A 137 -24.83 -11.81 -14.94
N THR A 138 -25.23 -12.44 -16.04
CA THR A 138 -24.84 -12.04 -17.40
C THR A 138 -25.83 -11.07 -18.01
N ILE A 139 -25.34 -10.19 -18.87
CA ILE A 139 -26.14 -9.23 -19.64
C ILE A 139 -26.24 -9.63 -21.12
N GLN A 140 -27.16 -9.00 -21.84
CA GLN A 140 -27.35 -9.24 -23.28
C GLN A 140 -26.17 -8.70 -24.10
N THR A 141 -25.99 -9.22 -25.33
CA THR A 141 -24.85 -8.89 -26.20
C THR A 141 -24.78 -7.41 -26.57
N ASP A 142 -25.92 -6.77 -26.81
CA ASP A 142 -26.03 -5.34 -27.08
C ASP A 142 -25.60 -4.49 -25.87
N GLN A 143 -26.00 -4.89 -24.66
CA GLN A 143 -25.59 -4.26 -23.40
C GLN A 143 -24.10 -4.46 -23.13
N ALA A 144 -23.54 -5.63 -23.46
CA ALA A 144 -22.11 -5.90 -23.34
C ALA A 144 -21.28 -5.01 -24.27
N GLN A 145 -21.70 -4.86 -25.53
CA GLN A 145 -21.07 -3.94 -26.49
C GLN A 145 -21.18 -2.48 -26.04
N LEU A 146 -22.29 -2.12 -25.40
CA LEU A 146 -22.48 -0.80 -24.83
C LEU A 146 -21.52 -0.55 -23.65
N LEU A 147 -21.33 -1.53 -22.75
CA LEU A 147 -20.36 -1.44 -21.66
C LEU A 147 -18.92 -1.33 -22.18
N GLU A 148 -18.56 -2.09 -23.21
CA GLU A 148 -17.25 -1.97 -23.87
C GLU A 148 -17.02 -0.55 -24.41
N LYS A 149 -18.00 0.01 -25.13
CA LYS A 149 -17.95 1.40 -25.61
C LYS A 149 -17.84 2.42 -24.47
N VAL A 150 -18.53 2.20 -23.35
CA VAL A 150 -18.45 3.06 -22.16
C VAL A 150 -17.05 3.02 -21.58
N VAL A 151 -16.49 1.83 -21.33
CA VAL A 151 -15.14 1.66 -20.77
C VAL A 151 -14.09 2.30 -21.68
N GLN A 152 -14.18 2.05 -22.99
CA GLN A 152 -13.27 2.65 -23.96
C GLN A 152 -13.36 4.19 -23.95
N ARG A 153 -14.58 4.76 -23.99
CA ARG A 153 -14.79 6.20 -23.95
C ARG A 153 -14.25 6.84 -22.68
N VAL A 154 -14.44 6.19 -21.53
CA VAL A 154 -13.90 6.65 -20.24
C VAL A 154 -12.37 6.67 -20.28
N CYS A 155 -11.75 5.60 -20.77
CA CYS A 155 -10.29 5.52 -20.87
C CYS A 155 -9.72 6.60 -21.79
N ASP A 156 -10.31 6.77 -22.99
CA ASP A 156 -9.89 7.80 -23.95
C ASP A 156 -9.99 9.21 -23.32
N ARG A 157 -11.08 9.50 -22.62
CA ARG A 157 -11.26 10.82 -21.96
C ARG A 157 -10.28 11.07 -20.82
N LEU A 158 -9.91 10.04 -20.06
CA LEU A 158 -8.89 10.17 -19.01
C LEU A 158 -7.51 10.42 -19.61
N ILE A 159 -7.18 9.77 -20.73
CA ILE A 159 -5.92 10.00 -21.46
C ILE A 159 -5.90 11.41 -22.06
N ASP A 160 -6.98 11.85 -22.70
CA ASP A 160 -7.09 13.21 -23.26
C ASP A 160 -6.96 14.31 -22.18
N SER A 161 -7.35 14.00 -20.94
CA SER A 161 -7.34 14.94 -19.82
C SER A 161 -6.06 14.89 -18.98
N GLU A 162 -5.04 14.12 -19.41
CA GLU A 162 -3.80 13.87 -18.66
C GLU A 162 -3.15 15.18 -18.19
N GLU A 163 -2.87 16.12 -19.09
CA GLU A 163 -2.18 17.37 -18.71
C GLU A 163 -3.08 18.33 -17.91
N GLN A 164 -4.39 18.34 -18.17
CA GLN A 164 -5.34 19.13 -17.38
C GLN A 164 -5.30 18.69 -15.91
N LEU A 165 -5.38 17.38 -15.67
CA LEU A 165 -5.38 16.81 -14.33
C LEU A 165 -4.02 16.98 -13.63
N ASN A 166 -2.91 16.77 -14.35
CA ASN A 166 -1.58 17.08 -13.82
C ASN A 166 -1.44 18.56 -13.45
N SER A 167 -2.00 19.48 -14.24
CA SER A 167 -1.95 20.90 -13.95
C SER A 167 -2.72 21.28 -12.69
N LEU A 168 -3.90 20.71 -12.48
CA LEU A 168 -4.67 20.90 -11.25
C LEU A 168 -3.88 20.33 -10.05
N ASP A 169 -3.30 19.15 -10.22
CA ASP A 169 -2.58 18.48 -9.15
C ASP A 169 -1.25 19.15 -8.78
N ARG A 170 -0.55 19.79 -9.72
CA ARG A 170 0.64 20.60 -9.39
C ARG A 170 0.33 21.77 -8.45
N ALA A 171 -0.92 22.25 -8.43
CA ALA A 171 -1.33 23.32 -7.54
C ALA A 171 -1.67 22.83 -6.13
N SER A 172 -1.92 21.52 -5.93
CA SER A 172 -2.39 20.96 -4.66
C SER A 172 -1.71 19.65 -4.23
N GLY A 173 -0.68 19.19 -4.93
CA GLY A 173 -0.12 17.85 -4.80
C GLY A 173 1.25 17.72 -5.49
N ASP A 174 1.57 16.52 -5.97
CA ASP A 174 2.83 16.18 -6.65
C ASP A 174 2.75 16.28 -8.18
N GLY A 175 1.57 16.54 -8.73
CA GLY A 175 1.40 16.87 -10.15
C GLY A 175 1.36 15.66 -11.07
N ASP A 176 1.01 14.48 -10.53
CA ASP A 176 1.01 13.22 -11.24
C ASP A 176 -0.39 12.60 -11.42
N CYS A 177 -1.45 13.23 -10.89
CA CYS A 177 -2.81 12.68 -10.93
C CYS A 177 -3.24 12.28 -12.35
N GLY A 178 -3.05 13.16 -13.34
CA GLY A 178 -3.40 12.87 -14.72
C GLY A 178 -2.57 11.73 -15.32
N SER A 179 -1.27 11.72 -15.07
CA SER A 179 -0.36 10.65 -15.51
C SER A 179 -0.76 9.29 -14.91
N THR A 180 -1.15 9.28 -13.64
CA THR A 180 -1.68 8.13 -12.91
C THR A 180 -2.98 7.63 -13.53
N MET A 181 -3.95 8.52 -13.80
CA MET A 181 -5.21 8.16 -14.49
C MET A 181 -4.94 7.62 -15.91
N ALA A 182 -4.08 8.27 -16.68
CA ALA A 182 -3.77 7.90 -18.04
C ALA A 182 -3.04 6.55 -18.14
N ARG A 183 -2.15 6.25 -17.19
CA ARG A 183 -1.48 4.95 -17.12
C ARG A 183 -2.49 3.81 -16.91
N GLY A 184 -3.37 3.93 -15.92
CA GLY A 184 -4.43 2.93 -15.70
C GLY A 184 -5.36 2.78 -16.91
N ALA A 185 -5.77 3.89 -17.53
CA ALA A 185 -6.59 3.87 -18.72
C ALA A 185 -5.91 3.19 -19.93
N LYS A 186 -4.62 3.43 -20.16
CA LYS A 186 -3.83 2.78 -21.22
C LYS A 186 -3.78 1.26 -21.03
N GLU A 187 -3.59 0.78 -19.80
CA GLU A 187 -3.55 -0.66 -19.52
C GLU A 187 -4.93 -1.34 -19.64
N ILE A 188 -6.00 -0.65 -19.25
CA ILE A 188 -7.37 -1.12 -19.50
C ILE A 188 -7.63 -1.27 -21.00
N LEU A 189 -7.23 -0.27 -21.81
CA LEU A 189 -7.37 -0.32 -23.27
C LEU A 189 -6.51 -1.43 -23.89
N ALA A 190 -5.29 -1.64 -23.40
CA ALA A 190 -4.42 -2.73 -23.86
C ALA A 190 -5.02 -4.11 -23.57
N SER A 191 -5.80 -4.22 -22.49
CA SER A 191 -6.45 -5.46 -22.06
C SER A 191 -7.90 -5.61 -22.54
N LEU A 192 -8.41 -4.68 -23.36
CA LEU A 192 -9.84 -4.56 -23.68
C LEU A 192 -10.44 -5.86 -24.22
N SER A 193 -9.73 -6.55 -25.12
CA SER A 193 -10.20 -7.82 -25.73
C SER A 193 -10.28 -8.99 -24.75
N LEU A 194 -9.66 -8.89 -23.57
CA LEU A 194 -9.64 -9.93 -22.53
C LEU A 194 -10.70 -9.68 -21.45
N LEU A 195 -11.34 -8.51 -21.43
CA LEU A 195 -12.28 -8.13 -20.38
C LEU A 195 -13.65 -8.81 -20.57
N PRO A 196 -14.26 -9.34 -19.49
CA PRO A 196 -15.52 -10.09 -19.58
C PRO A 196 -16.75 -9.15 -19.60
N PHE A 197 -16.94 -8.39 -20.67
CA PHE A 197 -18.03 -7.41 -20.79
C PHE A 197 -19.45 -7.98 -20.66
N SER A 198 -19.64 -9.29 -20.86
CA SER A 198 -20.92 -9.96 -20.67
C SER A 198 -21.30 -10.19 -19.20
N CYS A 199 -20.39 -9.95 -18.24
CA CYS A 199 -20.63 -10.14 -16.81
C CYS A 199 -20.11 -8.92 -16.03
N PRO A 200 -20.98 -7.96 -15.64
CA PRO A 200 -20.57 -6.74 -14.94
C PRO A 200 -19.80 -6.99 -13.64
N HIS A 201 -20.18 -8.02 -12.87
CA HIS A 201 -19.43 -8.45 -11.68
C HIS A 201 -17.96 -8.77 -12.00
N ALA A 202 -17.74 -9.67 -12.95
CA ALA A 202 -16.40 -10.08 -13.35
C ALA A 202 -15.64 -8.92 -14.02
N LEU A 203 -16.32 -8.07 -14.79
CA LEU A 203 -15.72 -6.90 -15.42
C LEU A 203 -15.13 -5.95 -14.36
N LEU A 204 -15.91 -5.59 -13.34
CA LEU A 204 -15.42 -4.68 -12.29
C LEU A 204 -14.25 -5.27 -11.50
N LEU A 205 -14.25 -6.58 -11.23
CA LEU A 205 -13.10 -7.25 -10.58
C LEU A 205 -11.84 -7.25 -11.45
N ASN A 206 -11.97 -7.47 -12.77
CA ASN A 206 -10.83 -7.42 -13.67
C ASN A 206 -10.30 -5.99 -13.82
N LEU A 207 -11.17 -4.99 -13.91
CA LEU A 207 -10.78 -3.58 -13.90
C LEU A 207 -10.07 -3.22 -12.58
N ALA A 208 -10.57 -3.72 -11.43
CA ALA A 208 -9.95 -3.51 -10.13
C ALA A 208 -8.51 -4.04 -10.10
N ALA A 209 -8.29 -5.27 -10.60
CA ALA A 209 -6.97 -5.89 -10.65
C ALA A 209 -5.98 -5.11 -11.54
N ILE A 210 -6.44 -4.61 -12.70
CA ILE A 210 -5.62 -3.79 -13.60
C ILE A 210 -5.20 -2.49 -12.91
N VAL A 211 -6.16 -1.75 -12.34
CA VAL A 211 -5.82 -0.46 -11.70
C VAL A 211 -4.98 -0.64 -10.44
N GLU A 212 -5.17 -1.72 -9.67
CA GLU A 212 -4.34 -2.01 -8.49
C GLU A 212 -2.88 -2.22 -8.87
N LYS A 213 -2.65 -2.99 -9.94
CA LYS A 213 -1.31 -3.36 -10.38
C LYS A 213 -0.59 -2.22 -11.08
N ASP A 214 -1.28 -1.53 -12.00
CA ASP A 214 -0.61 -0.69 -13.00
C ASP A 214 -0.88 0.81 -12.82
N MET A 215 -1.97 1.22 -12.17
CA MET A 215 -2.31 2.65 -12.02
C MET A 215 -1.35 3.38 -11.09
N GLY A 216 -0.85 2.71 -10.04
CA GLY A 216 0.09 3.25 -9.05
C GLY A 216 -0.48 4.31 -8.11
N GLY A 217 0.32 4.70 -7.11
CA GLY A 217 -0.07 5.67 -6.08
C GLY A 217 -1.22 5.21 -5.18
N SER A 218 -1.71 6.11 -4.31
CA SER A 218 -2.90 5.83 -3.49
C SER A 218 -4.16 5.71 -4.34
N SER A 219 -4.23 6.41 -5.47
CA SER A 219 -5.37 6.36 -6.40
C SER A 219 -5.62 4.94 -6.93
N GLY A 220 -4.59 4.20 -7.34
CA GLY A 220 -4.75 2.81 -7.79
C GLY A 220 -5.40 1.91 -6.75
N ALA A 221 -4.99 2.03 -5.48
CA ALA A 221 -5.60 1.30 -4.37
C ALA A 221 -7.05 1.72 -4.12
N LEU A 222 -7.36 3.03 -4.18
CA LEU A 222 -8.74 3.53 -3.97
C LEU A 222 -9.69 3.13 -5.10
N TYR A 223 -9.25 3.20 -6.36
CA TYR A 223 -10.06 2.73 -7.50
C TYR A 223 -10.24 1.20 -7.48
N SER A 224 -9.20 0.41 -7.15
CA SER A 224 -9.34 -1.04 -6.99
C SER A 224 -10.36 -1.38 -5.90
N LEU A 225 -10.27 -0.70 -4.76
CA LEU A 225 -11.20 -0.87 -3.65
C LEU A 225 -12.64 -0.52 -4.03
N PHE A 226 -12.83 0.60 -4.73
CA PHE A 226 -14.13 1.02 -5.25
C PHE A 226 -14.72 -0.04 -6.19
N LEU A 227 -13.97 -0.45 -7.20
CA LEU A 227 -14.41 -1.40 -8.22
C LEU A 227 -14.70 -2.78 -7.62
N THR A 228 -13.85 -3.25 -6.70
CA THR A 228 -14.04 -4.52 -5.98
C THR A 228 -15.31 -4.51 -5.14
N ALA A 229 -15.59 -3.41 -4.43
CA ALA A 229 -16.82 -3.29 -3.64
C ALA A 229 -18.06 -3.14 -4.53
N ALA A 230 -17.95 -2.35 -5.60
CA ALA A 230 -19.02 -2.15 -6.59
C ALA A 230 -19.36 -3.44 -7.37
N ALA A 231 -18.43 -4.38 -7.51
CA ALA A 231 -18.70 -5.67 -8.13
C ALA A 231 -19.75 -6.48 -7.36
N ARG A 232 -19.83 -6.38 -6.01
CA ARG A 232 -20.64 -7.29 -5.19
C ARG A 232 -22.14 -7.19 -5.46
N PRO A 233 -22.77 -5.99 -5.49
CA PRO A 233 -24.19 -5.89 -5.82
C PRO A 233 -24.53 -6.41 -7.22
N LEU A 234 -23.56 -6.38 -8.14
CA LEU A 234 -23.73 -6.84 -9.52
C LEU A 234 -23.57 -8.36 -9.70
N GLN A 235 -23.29 -9.10 -8.62
CA GLN A 235 -23.11 -10.55 -8.71
C GLN A 235 -24.40 -11.27 -9.10
N SER A 236 -25.55 -10.82 -8.61
CA SER A 236 -26.85 -11.47 -8.82
C SER A 236 -27.89 -10.60 -9.54
N ASP A 237 -27.61 -9.30 -9.73
CA ASP A 237 -28.56 -8.36 -10.33
C ASP A 237 -27.81 -7.31 -11.17
N THR A 238 -28.35 -6.96 -12.32
CA THR A 238 -27.79 -5.96 -13.24
C THR A 238 -28.79 -4.85 -13.59
N GLN A 239 -29.90 -4.77 -12.85
CA GLN A 239 -30.91 -3.71 -13.00
C GLN A 239 -30.40 -2.36 -12.46
N PRO A 240 -31.03 -1.23 -12.81
CA PRO A 240 -30.59 0.10 -12.39
C PRO A 240 -30.40 0.27 -10.87
N ALA A 241 -31.24 -0.37 -10.06
CA ALA A 241 -31.10 -0.35 -8.60
C ALA A 241 -29.80 -1.03 -8.12
N ALA A 242 -29.38 -2.12 -8.76
CA ALA A 242 -28.13 -2.81 -8.46
C ALA A 242 -26.91 -1.97 -8.84
N TRP A 243 -26.94 -1.24 -9.96
CA TRP A 243 -25.89 -0.28 -10.32
C TRP A 243 -25.79 0.90 -9.34
N CYS A 244 -26.93 1.40 -8.86
CA CYS A 244 -26.93 2.42 -7.81
C CYS A 244 -26.34 1.88 -6.50
N ALA A 245 -26.69 0.64 -6.11
CA ALA A 245 -26.13 -0.04 -4.96
C ALA A 245 -24.62 -0.32 -5.13
N ALA A 246 -24.16 -0.64 -6.35
CA ALA A 246 -22.75 -0.82 -6.69
C ALA A 246 -21.96 0.47 -6.47
N LEU A 247 -22.46 1.61 -6.99
CA LEU A 247 -21.86 2.92 -6.75
C LEU A 247 -21.80 3.24 -5.25
N HIS A 248 -22.87 2.96 -4.50
CA HIS A 248 -22.89 3.15 -3.05
C HIS A 248 -21.84 2.29 -2.34
N ALA A 249 -21.74 1.01 -2.68
CA ALA A 249 -20.77 0.08 -2.09
C ALA A 249 -19.33 0.53 -2.34
N GLY A 250 -19.04 1.01 -3.57
CA GLY A 250 -17.74 1.59 -3.90
C GLY A 250 -17.40 2.82 -3.06
N ILE A 251 -18.36 3.75 -2.91
CA ILE A 251 -18.21 4.96 -2.06
C ILE A 251 -17.93 4.56 -0.62
N GLN A 252 -18.75 3.67 -0.04
CA GLN A 252 -18.56 3.20 1.34
C GLN A 252 -17.20 2.55 1.57
N ALA A 253 -16.69 1.81 0.57
CA ALA A 253 -15.39 1.19 0.67
C ALA A 253 -14.28 2.25 0.70
N ILE A 254 -14.27 3.21 -0.25
CA ILE A 254 -13.31 4.33 -0.24
C ILE A 254 -13.39 5.09 1.09
N THR A 255 -14.58 5.44 1.57
CA THR A 255 -14.75 6.16 2.84
C THR A 255 -14.15 5.37 4.01
N ARG A 256 -14.49 4.08 4.13
CA ARG A 256 -14.06 3.23 5.25
C ARG A 256 -12.54 3.05 5.33
N TYR A 257 -11.88 2.80 4.20
CA TYR A 257 -10.46 2.44 4.19
C TYR A 257 -9.55 3.60 3.78
N GLY A 258 -10.06 4.58 3.03
CA GLY A 258 -9.35 5.81 2.68
C GLY A 258 -9.43 6.89 3.75
N GLY A 259 -10.41 6.83 4.66
CA GLY A 259 -10.55 7.73 5.81
C GLY A 259 -11.02 9.15 5.47
N ALA A 260 -11.43 9.40 4.23
CA ALA A 260 -12.01 10.65 3.77
C ALA A 260 -13.54 10.57 3.74
N GLU A 261 -14.20 11.71 3.92
CA GLU A 261 -15.65 11.87 3.83
C GLU A 261 -16.01 12.88 2.72
N PRO A 262 -17.26 12.88 2.23
CA PRO A 262 -17.77 13.98 1.41
C PRO A 262 -17.59 15.33 2.14
N GLY A 263 -17.00 16.30 1.46
CA GLY A 263 -16.60 17.60 1.99
C GLY A 263 -15.10 17.72 2.30
N ASP A 264 -14.34 16.64 2.23
CA ASP A 264 -12.89 16.64 2.50
C ASP A 264 -12.03 17.02 1.29
N ARG A 265 -12.67 17.45 0.18
CA ARG A 265 -12.03 17.86 -1.08
C ARG A 265 -11.32 16.68 -1.76
N THR A 266 -12.10 15.68 -2.17
CA THR A 266 -11.59 14.46 -2.81
C THR A 266 -12.52 13.93 -3.90
N MET A 267 -12.15 12.81 -4.51
CA MET A 267 -13.00 12.05 -5.44
C MET A 267 -14.38 11.64 -4.86
N LEU A 268 -14.53 11.59 -3.53
CA LEU A 268 -15.80 11.26 -2.87
C LEU A 268 -16.87 12.33 -3.07
N ASP A 269 -16.49 13.59 -3.25
CA ASP A 269 -17.41 14.72 -3.41
C ASP A 269 -18.32 14.55 -4.64
N PRO A 270 -17.78 14.39 -5.87
CA PRO A 270 -18.60 14.14 -7.05
C PRO A 270 -19.22 12.73 -7.07
N LEU A 271 -18.56 11.71 -6.51
CA LEU A 271 -19.15 10.37 -6.41
C LEU A 271 -20.43 10.37 -5.57
N SER A 272 -20.40 10.98 -4.38
CA SER A 272 -21.56 11.10 -3.50
C SER A 272 -22.66 11.95 -4.13
N ALA A 273 -22.31 13.06 -4.78
CA ALA A 273 -23.28 13.90 -5.48
C ALA A 273 -24.01 13.12 -6.59
N ALA A 274 -23.27 12.38 -7.43
CA ALA A 274 -23.85 11.56 -8.48
C ALA A 274 -24.72 10.43 -7.92
N HIS A 275 -24.25 9.75 -6.88
CA HIS A 275 -25.02 8.68 -6.22
C HIS A 275 -26.35 9.20 -5.66
N SER A 276 -26.34 10.33 -4.95
CA SER A 276 -27.56 10.94 -4.41
C SER A 276 -28.58 11.26 -5.52
N THR A 277 -28.13 11.78 -6.66
CA THR A 277 -29.01 12.06 -7.80
C THR A 277 -29.56 10.78 -8.44
N LEU A 278 -28.72 9.77 -8.69
CA LEU A 278 -29.14 8.49 -9.27
C LEU A 278 -30.11 7.75 -8.35
N SER A 279 -29.83 7.74 -7.05
CA SER A 279 -30.69 7.10 -6.04
C SER A 279 -32.07 7.76 -5.96
N ALA A 280 -32.14 9.09 -5.98
CA ALA A 280 -33.41 9.82 -6.03
C ALA A 280 -34.19 9.53 -7.33
N ALA A 281 -33.49 9.39 -8.45
CA ALA A 281 -34.11 9.12 -9.74
C ALA A 281 -34.76 7.73 -9.83
N LEU A 282 -34.30 6.74 -9.05
CA LEU A 282 -34.93 5.40 -8.98
C LEU A 282 -36.40 5.44 -8.49
N LEU A 283 -36.79 6.49 -7.76
CA LEU A 283 -38.13 6.69 -7.23
C LEU A 283 -39.02 7.59 -8.11
N SER A 284 -38.53 7.96 -9.29
CA SER A 284 -39.18 8.91 -10.19
C SER A 284 -39.46 8.27 -11.56
N ASP A 285 -40.40 8.84 -12.32
CA ASP A 285 -40.71 8.41 -13.69
C ASP A 285 -39.66 8.85 -14.74
N ARG A 286 -38.44 9.16 -14.31
CA ARG A 286 -37.35 9.60 -15.20
C ARG A 286 -36.78 8.42 -15.97
N THR A 287 -36.41 8.67 -17.21
CA THR A 287 -35.60 7.72 -17.98
C THR A 287 -34.18 7.63 -17.42
N ALA A 288 -33.50 6.51 -17.64
CA ALA A 288 -32.12 6.31 -17.19
C ALA A 288 -31.17 7.40 -17.73
N LEU A 289 -31.37 7.85 -18.97
CA LEU A 289 -30.54 8.89 -19.59
C LEU A 289 -30.78 10.27 -18.94
N GLN A 290 -32.02 10.61 -18.60
CA GLN A 290 -32.33 11.86 -17.88
C GLN A 290 -31.73 11.85 -16.47
N ALA A 291 -31.86 10.72 -15.76
CA ALA A 291 -31.25 10.54 -14.44
C ALA A 291 -29.72 10.70 -14.50
N LEU A 292 -29.09 10.13 -15.52
CA LEU A 292 -27.65 10.23 -15.71
C LEU A 292 -27.20 11.64 -16.09
N GLU A 293 -27.91 12.35 -16.98
CA GLU A 293 -27.61 13.75 -17.31
C GLU A 293 -27.65 14.65 -16.05
N GLU A 294 -28.61 14.43 -15.15
CA GLU A 294 -28.67 15.15 -13.87
C GLU A 294 -27.50 14.76 -12.95
N ALA A 295 -27.15 13.47 -12.88
CA ALA A 295 -26.03 12.99 -12.08
C ALA A 295 -24.70 13.57 -12.56
N VAL A 296 -24.51 13.72 -13.88
CA VAL A 296 -23.33 14.37 -14.46
C VAL A 296 -23.26 15.83 -14.01
N LYS A 297 -24.36 16.59 -14.11
CA LYS A 297 -24.42 17.98 -13.66
C LYS A 297 -24.12 18.10 -12.16
N ALA A 298 -24.62 17.18 -11.34
CA ALA A 298 -24.34 17.15 -9.92
C ALA A 298 -22.86 16.86 -9.64
N ALA A 299 -22.27 15.89 -10.33
CA ALA A 299 -20.85 15.54 -10.21
C ALA A 299 -19.94 16.70 -10.62
N GLU A 300 -20.17 17.32 -11.80
CA GLU A 300 -19.37 18.45 -12.27
C GLU A 300 -19.47 19.66 -11.34
N LYS A 301 -20.69 19.98 -10.86
CA LYS A 301 -20.88 21.05 -9.89
C LYS A 301 -20.14 20.76 -8.58
N SER A 302 -20.20 19.51 -8.10
CA SER A 302 -19.52 19.11 -6.86
C SER A 302 -18.00 19.14 -7.01
N ALA A 303 -17.47 18.61 -8.13
CA ALA A 303 -16.05 18.69 -8.46
C ALA A 303 -15.58 20.16 -8.53
N GLN A 304 -16.33 21.04 -9.18
CA GLN A 304 -15.98 22.47 -9.21
C GLN A 304 -16.03 23.12 -7.82
N ALA A 305 -16.97 22.72 -6.96
CA ALA A 305 -17.11 23.26 -5.61
C ALA A 305 -15.93 22.90 -4.69
N THR A 306 -15.17 21.84 -5.00
CA THR A 306 -13.95 21.48 -4.27
C THR A 306 -12.90 22.60 -4.27
N ALA A 307 -12.92 23.49 -5.27
CA ALA A 307 -12.07 24.68 -5.34
C ALA A 307 -12.22 25.64 -4.14
N SER A 308 -13.32 25.51 -3.40
CA SER A 308 -13.61 26.33 -2.21
C SER A 308 -13.60 25.52 -0.92
N MET A 309 -13.20 24.24 -0.96
CA MET A 309 -13.23 23.34 0.19
C MET A 309 -11.84 23.21 0.83
N PRO A 310 -11.76 23.13 2.18
CA PRO A 310 -10.52 22.78 2.85
C PRO A 310 -10.17 21.32 2.58
N ALA A 311 -8.91 21.05 2.20
CA ALA A 311 -8.43 19.69 2.07
C ALA A 311 -8.21 19.05 3.45
N ARG A 312 -8.85 17.90 3.70
CA ARG A 312 -8.69 17.14 4.95
C ARG A 312 -8.10 15.75 4.75
N ALA A 313 -7.91 15.35 3.49
CA ALA A 313 -7.30 14.10 3.10
C ALA A 313 -6.34 14.28 1.92
N GLY A 314 -5.52 13.25 1.66
CA GLY A 314 -4.57 13.23 0.55
C GLY A 314 -3.44 14.26 0.66
N ARG A 315 -2.64 14.40 -0.41
CA ARG A 315 -1.52 15.34 -0.46
C ARG A 315 -1.95 16.80 -0.36
N ALA A 316 -3.17 17.12 -0.81
CA ALA A 316 -3.75 18.45 -0.70
C ALA A 316 -3.91 18.92 0.76
N SER A 317 -4.06 18.00 1.72
CA SER A 317 -4.14 18.35 3.15
C SER A 317 -2.84 18.97 3.71
N TYR A 318 -1.73 18.86 2.99
CA TYR A 318 -0.44 19.47 3.36
C TYR A 318 -0.31 20.91 2.87
N VAL A 319 -1.21 21.37 2.01
CA VAL A 319 -1.20 22.69 1.39
C VAL A 319 -2.15 23.62 2.15
N SER A 320 -1.75 24.87 2.37
CA SER A 320 -2.58 25.86 3.06
C SER A 320 -3.87 26.14 2.29
N ALA A 321 -5.00 26.28 2.99
CA ALA A 321 -6.31 26.50 2.38
C ALA A 321 -6.37 27.70 1.41
N ASP A 322 -5.62 28.79 1.68
CA ASP A 322 -5.60 29.99 0.84
C ASP A 322 -4.99 29.76 -0.55
N GLN A 323 -4.19 28.70 -0.72
CA GLN A 323 -3.58 28.33 -2.00
C GLN A 323 -4.45 27.37 -2.82
N LEU A 324 -5.41 26.72 -2.17
CA LEU A 324 -6.24 25.67 -2.73
C LEU A 324 -7.44 26.22 -3.52
N THR A 325 -7.17 27.07 -4.51
CA THR A 325 -8.19 27.85 -5.27
C THR A 325 -8.72 27.17 -6.54
N GLN A 326 -8.13 26.04 -6.92
CA GLN A 326 -8.55 25.26 -8.08
C GLN A 326 -9.28 23.98 -7.67
N PRO A 327 -10.13 23.41 -8.54
CA PRO A 327 -10.77 22.11 -8.27
C PRO A 327 -9.76 21.02 -7.96
N ASP A 328 -10.15 20.09 -7.09
CA ASP A 328 -9.40 18.88 -6.80
C ASP A 328 -9.25 18.02 -8.08
N PRO A 329 -8.03 17.56 -8.41
CA PRO A 329 -7.80 16.75 -9.59
C PRO A 329 -8.53 15.41 -9.54
N GLY A 330 -8.61 14.75 -8.37
CA GLY A 330 -9.34 13.49 -8.20
C GLY A 330 -10.85 13.66 -8.38
N ALA A 331 -11.41 14.73 -7.83
CA ALA A 331 -12.82 15.09 -8.04
C ALA A 331 -13.10 15.42 -9.52
N THR A 332 -12.20 16.15 -10.17
CA THR A 332 -12.31 16.48 -11.61
C THR A 332 -12.28 15.21 -12.46
N ALA A 333 -11.40 14.26 -12.14
CA ALA A 333 -11.31 12.98 -12.83
C ALA A 333 -12.61 12.17 -12.72
N ILE A 334 -13.26 12.12 -11.56
CA ILE A 334 -14.58 11.48 -11.41
C ILE A 334 -15.65 12.17 -12.27
N ALA A 335 -15.69 13.50 -12.29
CA ALA A 335 -16.64 14.22 -13.13
C ALA A 335 -16.44 13.88 -14.62
N ILE A 336 -15.19 13.77 -15.07
CA ILE A 336 -14.82 13.31 -16.43
C ILE A 336 -15.34 11.88 -16.68
N ILE A 337 -15.14 10.95 -15.75
CA ILE A 337 -15.60 9.55 -15.88
C ILE A 337 -17.13 9.49 -16.04
N ILE A 338 -17.86 10.24 -15.21
CA ILE A 338 -19.33 10.24 -15.22
C ILE A 338 -19.85 10.88 -16.52
N ARG A 339 -19.26 11.99 -16.96
CA ARG A 339 -19.57 12.64 -18.24
C ARG A 339 -19.29 11.70 -19.43
N ALA A 340 -18.14 11.04 -19.44
CA ALA A 340 -17.76 10.10 -20.49
C ALA A 340 -18.73 8.91 -20.58
N THR A 341 -19.18 8.40 -19.43
CA THR A 341 -20.19 7.35 -19.33
C THR A 341 -21.52 7.80 -19.95
N HIS A 342 -21.98 9.01 -19.60
CA HIS A 342 -23.18 9.60 -20.17
C HIS A 342 -23.10 9.77 -21.69
N ASP A 343 -22.00 10.32 -22.19
CA ASP A 343 -21.84 10.61 -23.62
C ASP A 343 -21.81 9.31 -24.45
N ALA A 344 -21.21 8.24 -23.92
CA ALA A 344 -21.23 6.92 -24.55
C ALA A 344 -22.64 6.31 -24.58
N LEU A 345 -23.44 6.51 -23.53
CA LEU A 345 -24.81 6.01 -23.45
C LEU A 345 -25.80 6.83 -24.31
N LYS A 346 -25.56 8.14 -24.47
CA LYS A 346 -26.38 9.03 -25.32
C LYS A 346 -26.13 8.84 -26.82
N GLY A 347 -24.91 8.44 -27.18
CA GLY A 347 -24.49 8.27 -28.57
C GLY A 347 -24.84 6.91 -29.20
N ASN A 348 -25.54 6.04 -28.47
CA ASN A 348 -26.11 4.78 -28.97
C ASN A 348 -27.64 4.85 -28.97
#